data_AF-A0A812KT31-F1
#
_entry.id   AF-A0A812KT31-F1
#
_cell.length_a   1.000
_cell.length_b   1.000
_cell.length_c   1.000
_cell.angle_alpha   90.00
_cell.angle_beta   90.00
_cell.angle_gamma   90.00
#
_symmetry.space_group_name_H-M   'P 1'
#
loop_
_entity.id
_entity.type
_entity.pdbx_description
1 polymer ?
#
loop_
_entity_poly.entity_id
_entity_poly.type
_entity_poly.pdbx_seq_one_letter_code
_entity_poly.pdbx_strand_id
1 'polypeptide(L)'
;DDLQAAEPHLSQHARILADNVLLPGAPLFVGYVVGRYDVAVHEVPEFMQPELEDWILVCTPKSSPAAASADLRELRQWGERVDEICWASSQDVVDWNSFQAELGPALRAWAARHGLQGPRRRVPGASELQAPSLPMSVRELRSWLKSRGVDSTGPKSALVRRFTALRGPS
;
A
#
# COMPACT_ATOMS: atom_id res chain seq x y z
N ASP A 1 4.15 -3.87 15.20
CA ASP A 1 4.28 -3.35 16.58
C ASP A 1 3.03 -2.62 17.05
N ASP A 2 2.55 -1.61 16.32
CA ASP A 2 1.35 -0.84 16.72
C ASP A 2 0.12 -1.71 17.00
N LEU A 3 -0.19 -2.65 16.10
CA LEU A 3 -1.31 -3.56 16.32
C LEU A 3 -1.13 -4.41 17.58
N GLN A 4 0.08 -4.92 17.83
CA GLN A 4 0.38 -5.71 19.03
C GLN A 4 0.23 -4.88 20.31
N ALA A 5 0.63 -3.61 20.29
CA ALA A 5 0.44 -2.70 21.40
C ALA A 5 -1.04 -2.35 21.63
N ALA A 6 -1.82 -2.25 20.55
CA ALA A 6 -3.25 -1.97 20.60
C ALA A 6 -4.11 -3.18 20.99
N GLU A 7 -3.67 -4.40 20.70
CA GLU A 7 -4.42 -5.66 20.89
C GLU A 7 -5.12 -5.80 22.25
N PRO A 8 -4.48 -5.49 23.40
CA PRO A 8 -5.14 -5.58 24.71
C PRO A 8 -6.36 -4.67 24.87
N HIS A 9 -6.50 -3.65 24.03
CA HIS A 9 -7.56 -2.65 24.08
C HIS A 9 -8.63 -2.86 22.99
N LEU A 10 -8.47 -3.84 22.11
CA LEU A 10 -9.42 -4.10 21.03
C LEU A 10 -10.60 -4.93 21.52
N SER A 11 -11.81 -4.52 21.14
CA SER A 11 -13.00 -5.36 21.31
C SER A 11 -13.01 -6.50 20.28
N GLN A 12 -13.75 -7.57 20.56
CA GLN A 12 -13.94 -8.68 19.59
C GLN A 12 -14.63 -8.24 18.28
N HIS A 13 -15.25 -7.06 18.26
CA HIS A 13 -15.89 -6.50 17.08
C HIS A 13 -15.08 -5.39 16.44
N ALA A 14 -13.87 -5.12 16.93
CA ALA A 14 -12.99 -4.13 16.32
C ALA A 14 -12.73 -4.47 14.85
N ARG A 15 -12.65 -3.43 14.04
CA ARG A 15 -12.24 -3.49 12.64
C ARG A 15 -10.95 -2.74 12.52
N ILE A 16 -9.90 -3.45 12.13
CA ILE A 16 -8.59 -2.87 11.85
C ILE A 16 -8.49 -2.74 10.35
N LEU A 17 -8.12 -1.53 9.90
CA LEU A 17 -7.81 -1.25 8.51
C LEU A 17 -6.31 -1.06 8.38
N ALA A 18 -5.67 -1.87 7.54
CA ALA A 18 -4.28 -1.65 7.15
C ALA A 18 -4.25 -1.35 5.65
N ASP A 19 -3.70 -0.18 5.32
CA ASP A 19 -3.52 0.31 3.96
C ASP A 19 -2.06 0.08 3.53
N ASN A 20 -1.75 0.12 2.23
CA ASN A 20 -0.38 0.00 1.71
C ASN A 20 0.29 -1.34 2.02
N VAL A 21 -0.48 -2.44 1.96
CA VAL A 21 -0.02 -3.75 2.44
C VAL A 21 0.91 -4.47 1.43
N LEU A 22 1.17 -3.87 0.26
CA LEU A 22 2.24 -4.27 -0.65
C LEU A 22 3.48 -3.35 -0.59
N LEU A 23 3.49 -2.36 0.30
CA LEU A 23 4.55 -1.35 0.47
C LEU A 23 5.31 -1.61 1.81
N PRO A 24 6.33 -0.81 2.23
CA PRO A 24 7.33 -1.24 3.22
C PRO A 24 6.78 -1.68 4.57
N GLY A 25 7.42 -2.71 5.15
CA GLY A 25 7.04 -3.34 6.42
C GLY A 25 5.77 -4.20 6.38
N ALA A 26 4.97 -4.12 5.32
CA ALA A 26 3.68 -4.78 5.24
C ALA A 26 3.69 -6.32 5.13
N PRO A 27 4.66 -6.98 4.47
CA PRO A 27 4.68 -8.44 4.42
C PRO A 27 4.65 -9.09 5.81
N LEU A 28 5.36 -8.51 6.77
CA LEU A 28 5.36 -9.00 8.16
C LEU A 28 4.02 -8.79 8.86
N PHE A 29 3.31 -7.69 8.55
CA PHE A 29 1.96 -7.46 9.03
C PHE A 29 1.00 -8.57 8.55
N VAL A 30 1.08 -8.95 7.27
CA VAL A 30 0.28 -10.06 6.73
C VAL A 30 0.55 -11.34 7.53
N GLY A 31 1.82 -11.66 7.77
CA GLY A 31 2.22 -12.81 8.58
C GLY A 31 1.70 -12.77 10.02
N TYR A 32 1.68 -11.59 10.63
CA TYR A 32 1.18 -11.40 11.97
C TYR A 32 -0.33 -11.66 12.07
N VAL A 33 -1.13 -11.18 11.10
CA VAL A 33 -2.59 -11.28 11.20
C VAL A 33 -3.13 -12.67 10.85
N VAL A 34 -2.36 -13.50 10.14
CA VAL A 34 -2.73 -14.88 9.81
C VAL A 34 -2.98 -15.70 11.07
N GLY A 35 -4.12 -16.38 11.12
CA GLY A 35 -4.52 -17.24 12.23
C GLY A 35 -5.05 -16.48 13.46
N ARG A 36 -4.73 -15.20 13.62
CA ARG A 36 -5.20 -14.34 14.73
C ARG A 36 -6.47 -13.56 14.38
N TYR A 37 -6.64 -13.20 13.11
CA TYR A 37 -7.75 -12.39 12.63
C TYR A 37 -8.52 -13.10 11.51
N ASP A 38 -9.79 -12.75 11.37
CA ASP A 38 -10.55 -12.90 10.14
C ASP A 38 -10.19 -11.73 9.23
N VAL A 39 -9.57 -12.03 8.09
CA VAL A 39 -8.95 -11.02 7.22
C VAL A 39 -9.65 -11.03 5.86
N ALA A 40 -10.13 -9.88 5.43
CA ALA A 40 -10.52 -9.63 4.06
C ALA A 40 -9.40 -8.84 3.36
N VAL A 41 -8.91 -9.38 2.24
CA VAL A 41 -7.94 -8.71 1.37
C VAL A 41 -8.70 -7.97 0.27
N HIS A 42 -8.46 -6.68 0.12
CA HIS A 42 -9.00 -5.83 -0.93
C HIS A 42 -7.86 -5.35 -1.82
N GLU A 43 -7.93 -5.68 -3.10
CA GLU A 43 -6.97 -5.22 -4.10
C GLU A 43 -7.48 -3.90 -4.68
N VAL A 44 -6.67 -2.85 -4.53
CA VAL A 44 -6.98 -1.51 -4.99
C VAL A 44 -5.82 -0.96 -5.82
N PRO A 45 -6.07 -0.11 -6.82
CA PRO A 45 -4.99 0.62 -7.48
C PRO A 45 -4.30 1.57 -6.48
N GLU A 46 -2.98 1.67 -6.57
CA GLU A 46 -2.20 2.61 -5.77
C GLU A 46 -2.63 4.05 -6.06
N PHE A 47 -2.69 4.88 -5.01
CA PHE A 47 -3.10 6.26 -5.17
C PHE A 47 -2.14 7.01 -6.11
N MET A 48 -2.70 7.58 -7.18
CA MET A 48 -1.95 8.28 -8.24
C MET A 48 -1.05 7.41 -9.12
N GLN A 49 -1.12 6.08 -9.01
CA GLN A 49 -0.38 5.10 -9.83
C GLN A 49 -1.32 3.93 -10.16
N PRO A 50 -2.35 4.13 -11.00
CA PRO A 50 -3.38 3.12 -11.26
C PRO A 50 -2.87 1.81 -11.88
N GLU A 51 -1.67 1.84 -12.45
CA GLU A 51 -0.93 0.68 -12.95
C GLU A 51 -0.31 -0.19 -11.85
N LEU A 52 -0.09 0.38 -10.66
CA LEU A 52 0.38 -0.33 -9.49
C LEU A 52 -0.84 -0.80 -8.70
N GLU A 53 -0.79 -2.04 -8.24
CA GLU A 53 -1.79 -2.58 -7.31
C GLU A 53 -1.26 -2.51 -5.89
N ASP A 54 -2.16 -2.34 -4.95
CA ASP A 54 -1.89 -2.38 -3.52
C ASP A 54 -3.01 -3.12 -2.79
N TRP A 55 -2.73 -3.50 -1.54
CA TRP A 55 -3.62 -4.25 -0.67
C TRP A 55 -4.09 -3.41 0.49
N ILE A 56 -5.41 -3.41 0.68
CA ILE A 56 -6.04 -3.01 1.92
C ILE A 56 -6.51 -4.28 2.65
N LEU A 57 -6.08 -4.43 3.90
CA LEU A 57 -6.58 -5.50 4.78
C LEU A 57 -7.62 -4.95 5.76
N VAL A 58 -8.75 -5.64 5.82
CA VAL A 58 -9.76 -5.44 6.87
C VAL A 58 -9.72 -6.64 7.80
N CYS A 59 -9.23 -6.44 9.02
CA CYS A 59 -9.00 -7.50 10.00
C CYS A 59 -10.02 -7.39 11.15
N THR A 60 -10.57 -8.52 11.56
CA THR A 60 -11.43 -8.66 12.74
C THR A 60 -10.81 -9.68 13.70
N PRO A 61 -10.65 -9.37 15.00
CA PRO A 61 -10.10 -10.34 15.96
C PRO A 61 -10.93 -11.63 16.00
N LYS A 62 -10.27 -12.79 15.97
CA LYS A 62 -10.94 -14.08 16.17
C LYS A 62 -11.24 -14.30 17.64
N SER A 63 -12.35 -14.97 17.94
CA SER A 63 -12.70 -15.37 19.32
C SER A 63 -11.72 -16.40 19.89
N SER A 64 -11.04 -17.17 19.03
CA SER A 64 -10.01 -18.14 19.40
C SER A 64 -8.85 -18.02 18.41
N PRO A 65 -7.87 -17.13 18.67
CA PRO A 65 -6.73 -16.94 17.80
C PRO A 65 -5.83 -18.17 17.83
N ALA A 66 -5.41 -18.64 16.65
CA ALA A 66 -4.38 -19.67 16.57
C ALA A 66 -3.03 -19.11 17.02
N ALA A 67 -2.20 -19.94 17.64
CA ALA A 67 -0.80 -19.59 17.86
C ALA A 67 -0.15 -19.32 16.49
N ALA A 68 0.64 -18.25 16.40
CA ALA A 68 1.33 -17.91 15.16
C ALA A 68 2.28 -19.04 14.77
N SER A 69 1.91 -19.83 13.76
CA SER A 69 2.70 -20.96 13.27
C SER A 69 3.10 -20.82 11.80
N ALA A 70 2.81 -19.68 11.18
CA ALA A 70 3.19 -19.44 9.80
C ALA A 70 4.72 -19.31 9.71
N ASP A 71 5.32 -20.00 8.74
CA ASP A 71 6.73 -19.75 8.39
C ASP A 71 6.84 -18.33 7.83
N LEU A 72 7.41 -17.43 8.64
CA LEU A 72 7.60 -16.02 8.31
C LEU A 72 8.89 -15.77 7.52
N ARG A 73 9.70 -16.78 7.22
CA ARG A 73 11.00 -16.58 6.55
C ARG A 73 10.85 -15.89 5.20
N GLU A 74 9.91 -16.35 4.38
CA GLU A 74 9.63 -15.76 3.07
C GLU A 74 9.15 -14.31 3.21
N LEU A 75 8.25 -14.02 4.16
CA LEU A 75 7.77 -12.67 4.43
C LEU A 75 8.87 -11.74 4.97
N ARG A 76 9.82 -12.27 5.76
CA ARG A 76 10.99 -11.50 6.22
C ARG A 76 11.89 -11.12 5.06
N GLN A 77 12.20 -12.06 4.18
CA GLN A 77 12.99 -11.79 2.96
C GLN A 77 12.31 -10.73 2.09
N TRP A 78 11.00 -10.82 1.91
CA TRP A 78 10.25 -9.78 1.19
C TRP A 78 10.28 -8.45 1.94
N GLY A 79 10.05 -8.43 3.25
CA GLY A 79 10.14 -7.21 4.06
C GLY A 79 11.49 -6.51 3.92
N GLU A 80 12.60 -7.25 4.03
CA GLU A 80 13.96 -6.74 3.83
C GLU A 80 14.14 -6.12 2.44
N ARG A 81 13.68 -6.80 1.38
CA ARG A 81 13.76 -6.26 0.01
C ARG A 81 12.90 -5.02 -0.19
N VAL A 82 11.73 -4.94 0.45
CA VAL A 82 10.90 -3.72 0.37
C VAL A 82 11.59 -2.57 1.10
N ASP A 83 12.21 -2.83 2.26
CA ASP A 83 12.95 -1.81 3.00
C ASP A 83 14.17 -1.32 2.21
N GLU A 84 14.89 -2.21 1.53
CA GLU A 84 16.01 -1.88 0.65
C GLU A 84 15.58 -0.96 -0.51
N ILE A 85 14.50 -1.30 -1.23
CA ILE A 85 14.03 -0.46 -2.35
C ILE A 85 13.46 0.88 -1.86
N CYS A 86 12.81 0.90 -0.70
CA CYS A 86 12.34 2.14 -0.07
C CYS A 86 13.52 3.04 0.29
N TRP A 87 14.55 2.49 0.90
CA TRP A 87 15.77 3.23 1.22
C TRP A 87 16.43 3.76 -0.04
N ALA A 88 16.60 2.92 -1.07
CA ALA A 88 17.15 3.33 -2.36
C ALA A 88 16.32 4.45 -3.02
N SER A 89 15.00 4.39 -2.92
CA SER A 89 14.10 5.42 -3.48
C SER A 89 14.27 6.82 -2.87
N SER A 90 14.88 6.91 -1.68
CA SER A 90 15.20 8.19 -1.05
C SER A 90 16.40 8.90 -1.70
N GLN A 91 17.23 8.14 -2.43
CA GLN A 91 18.48 8.61 -3.04
C GLN A 91 18.40 8.63 -4.56
N ASP A 92 17.76 7.62 -5.15
CA ASP A 92 17.74 7.37 -6.59
C ASP A 92 16.35 7.04 -7.14
N VAL A 93 16.22 7.06 -8.46
CA VAL A 93 15.04 6.54 -9.16
C VAL A 93 15.08 5.02 -9.11
N VAL A 94 14.05 4.40 -8.52
CA VAL A 94 13.90 2.95 -8.46
C VAL A 94 12.76 2.47 -9.35
N ASP A 95 12.88 1.26 -9.89
CA ASP A 95 11.85 0.64 -10.71
C ASP A 95 10.82 -0.10 -9.85
N TRP A 96 9.86 0.66 -9.33
CA TRP A 96 8.74 0.12 -8.53
C TRP A 96 7.87 -0.86 -9.30
N ASN A 97 7.71 -0.69 -10.62
CA ASN A 97 6.87 -1.55 -11.43
C ASN A 97 7.45 -2.97 -11.50
N SER A 98 8.74 -3.09 -11.83
CA SER A 98 9.41 -4.39 -11.88
C SER A 98 9.44 -5.07 -10.50
N PHE A 99 9.68 -4.29 -9.44
CA PHE A 99 9.65 -4.83 -8.08
C PHE A 99 8.26 -5.34 -7.68
N GLN A 100 7.19 -4.57 -7.93
CA GLN A 100 5.83 -5.01 -7.65
C GLN A 100 5.40 -6.21 -8.51
N ALA A 101 5.84 -6.26 -9.77
CA ALA A 101 5.58 -7.40 -10.65
C ALA A 101 6.18 -8.71 -10.11
N GLU A 102 7.24 -8.62 -9.29
CA GLU A 102 7.85 -9.75 -8.59
C GLU A 102 7.16 -10.04 -7.24
N LEU A 103 7.03 -9.01 -6.38
CA LEU A 103 6.48 -9.13 -5.03
C LEU A 103 5.00 -9.54 -5.03
N GLY A 104 4.19 -8.95 -5.90
CA GLY A 104 2.74 -9.12 -5.92
C GLY A 104 2.32 -10.60 -6.08
N PRO A 105 2.81 -11.32 -7.10
CA PRO A 105 2.54 -12.75 -7.27
C PRO A 105 3.06 -13.60 -6.10
N ALA A 106 4.23 -13.29 -5.56
CA ALA A 106 4.81 -14.03 -4.44
C ALA A 106 3.97 -13.89 -3.16
N LEU A 107 3.57 -12.66 -2.82
CA LEU A 107 2.74 -12.41 -1.64
C LEU A 107 1.32 -12.99 -1.81
N ARG A 108 0.76 -12.97 -3.02
CA ARG A 108 -0.51 -13.66 -3.36
C ARG A 108 -0.40 -15.17 -3.15
N ALA A 109 0.68 -15.78 -3.65
CA ALA A 109 0.91 -17.19 -3.47
C ALA A 109 1.07 -17.55 -1.99
N TRP A 110 1.81 -16.74 -1.23
CA TRP A 110 1.93 -16.89 0.23
C TRP A 110 0.57 -16.78 0.91
N ALA A 111 -0.19 -15.70 0.67
CA ALA A 111 -1.51 -15.46 1.25
C ALA A 111 -2.48 -16.62 0.96
N ALA A 112 -2.49 -17.12 -0.28
CA ALA A 112 -3.32 -18.25 -0.67
C ALA A 112 -2.98 -19.54 0.10
N ARG A 113 -1.68 -19.85 0.32
CA ARG A 113 -1.25 -21.00 1.14
C ARG A 113 -1.72 -20.92 2.60
N HIS A 114 -1.89 -19.70 3.10
CA HIS A 114 -2.33 -19.43 4.47
C HIS A 114 -3.83 -19.13 4.62
N GLY A 115 -4.62 -19.40 3.57
CA GLY A 115 -6.08 -19.25 3.61
C GLY A 115 -6.56 -17.80 3.64
N LEU A 116 -5.68 -16.84 3.36
CA LEU A 116 -6.05 -15.45 3.12
C LEU A 116 -6.61 -15.34 1.70
N GLN A 117 -7.86 -15.76 1.53
CA GLN A 117 -8.60 -15.57 0.29
C GLN A 117 -9.76 -14.62 0.57
N GLY A 118 -9.49 -13.31 0.42
CA GLY A 118 -10.54 -12.31 0.48
C GLY A 118 -11.43 -12.39 -0.77
N PRO A 119 -12.70 -11.95 -0.69
CA PRO A 119 -13.49 -11.72 -1.88
C PRO A 119 -12.73 -10.73 -2.76
N ARG A 120 -12.29 -11.18 -3.94
CA ARG A 120 -11.71 -10.33 -4.99
C ARG A 120 -12.79 -9.42 -5.55
N ARG A 121 -13.23 -8.45 -4.74
CA ARG A 121 -14.03 -7.33 -5.21
C ARG A 121 -13.06 -6.27 -5.64
N ARG A 122 -12.74 -6.28 -6.94
CA ARG A 122 -12.31 -5.05 -7.61
C ARG A 122 -13.40 -4.03 -7.33
N VAL A 123 -13.11 -3.01 -6.51
CA VAL A 123 -14.10 -1.99 -6.17
C VAL A 123 -14.44 -1.27 -7.47
N PRO A 124 -15.66 -1.43 -8.03
CA PRO A 124 -16.06 -0.74 -9.24
C PRO A 124 -16.19 0.74 -8.87
N GLY A 125 -15.27 1.58 -9.34
CA GLY A 125 -15.30 3.02 -9.05
C GLY A 125 -13.94 3.68 -8.87
N ALA A 126 -12.86 2.92 -8.63
CA ALA A 126 -11.51 3.52 -8.59
C ALA A 126 -11.07 4.11 -9.95
N SER A 127 -11.63 3.59 -11.06
CA SER A 127 -11.40 4.14 -12.40
C SER A 127 -12.16 5.45 -12.68
N GLU A 128 -13.17 5.80 -11.87
CA GLU A 128 -13.98 7.01 -12.05
C GLU A 128 -13.45 8.21 -11.26
N LEU A 129 -12.57 7.96 -10.28
CA LEU A 129 -11.69 8.96 -9.66
C LEU A 129 -10.28 8.87 -10.27
N GLN A 130 -10.19 8.85 -11.60
CA GLN A 130 -8.92 9.10 -12.29
C GLN A 130 -8.44 10.51 -11.93
N ALA A 131 -7.60 10.61 -10.90
CA ALA A 131 -6.72 11.76 -10.80
C ALA A 131 -5.92 11.78 -12.11
N PRO A 132 -5.95 12.89 -12.87
CA PRO A 132 -5.29 12.93 -14.16
C PRO A 132 -3.84 12.51 -13.98
N SER A 133 -3.42 11.46 -14.69
CA SER A 133 -2.04 11.01 -14.68
C SER A 133 -1.19 12.21 -15.09
N LEU A 134 -0.39 12.69 -14.15
CA LEU A 134 0.48 13.83 -14.44
C LEU A 134 1.52 13.35 -15.44
N PRO A 135 1.76 14.07 -16.55
CA PRO A 135 2.76 13.69 -17.54
C PRO A 135 4.20 13.89 -17.03
N MET A 136 4.39 14.07 -15.72
CA MET A 136 5.66 14.45 -15.12
C MET A 136 5.79 13.93 -13.68
N SER A 137 7.02 13.65 -13.26
CA SER A 137 7.41 13.25 -11.90
C SER A 137 7.16 14.37 -10.87
N VAL A 138 7.21 14.04 -9.57
CA VAL A 138 7.08 15.03 -8.49
C VAL A 138 8.17 16.10 -8.56
N ARG A 139 9.40 15.71 -8.95
CA ARG A 139 10.52 16.64 -9.12
C ARG A 139 10.25 17.63 -10.25
N GLU A 140 9.79 17.14 -11.39
CA GLU A 140 9.43 17.98 -12.53
C GLU A 140 8.24 18.88 -12.20
N LEU A 141 7.23 18.36 -11.50
CA LEU A 141 6.08 19.12 -11.01
C LEU A 141 6.49 20.27 -10.10
N ARG A 142 7.41 20.02 -9.16
CA ARG A 142 7.97 21.07 -8.29
C ARG A 142 8.76 22.10 -9.09
N SER A 143 9.60 21.66 -10.02
CA SER A 143 10.35 22.55 -10.90
C SER A 143 9.43 23.44 -11.73
N TRP A 144 8.35 22.87 -12.27
CA TRP A 144 7.34 23.56 -13.04
C TRP A 144 6.55 24.57 -12.20
N LEU A 145 6.11 24.20 -10.98
CA LEU A 145 5.43 25.13 -10.09
C LEU A 145 6.34 26.30 -9.68
N LYS A 146 7.62 26.00 -9.39
CA LYS A 146 8.62 27.01 -9.04
C LYS A 146 8.90 27.98 -10.19
N SER A 147 8.95 27.50 -11.44
CA SER A 147 9.12 28.36 -12.61
C SER A 147 7.92 29.29 -12.88
N ARG A 148 6.75 28.96 -12.31
CA ARG A 148 5.53 29.79 -12.33
C ARG A 148 5.33 30.64 -11.07
N GLY A 149 6.31 30.67 -10.16
CA GLY A 149 6.21 31.41 -8.90
C GLY A 149 5.17 30.86 -7.92
N VAL A 150 4.76 29.60 -8.08
CA VAL A 150 3.81 28.93 -7.19
C VAL A 150 4.56 28.08 -6.18
N ASP A 151 4.06 28.05 -4.94
CA ASP A 151 4.59 27.21 -3.88
C ASP A 151 4.71 25.74 -4.34
N SER A 152 5.92 25.22 -4.28
CA SER A 152 6.29 23.85 -4.66
C SER A 152 6.53 22.93 -3.46
N THR A 153 6.09 23.33 -2.27
CA THR A 153 6.19 22.54 -1.03
C THR A 153 4.91 21.74 -0.76
N GLY A 154 5.00 20.74 0.13
CA GLY A 154 3.88 19.88 0.52
C GLY A 154 3.80 18.53 -0.21
N PRO A 155 2.78 17.71 0.11
CA PRO A 155 2.60 16.38 -0.48
C PRO A 155 2.25 16.47 -1.97
N LYS A 156 2.49 15.38 -2.72
CA LYS A 156 2.24 15.28 -4.18
C LYS A 156 0.82 15.75 -4.56
N SER A 157 -0.20 15.38 -3.77
CA SER A 157 -1.59 15.79 -3.99
C SER A 157 -1.80 17.30 -3.98
N ALA A 158 -1.13 18.03 -3.09
CA ALA A 158 -1.20 19.50 -3.04
C ALA A 158 -0.54 20.12 -4.28
N LEU A 159 0.57 19.55 -4.73
CA LEU A 159 1.28 19.98 -5.94
C LEU A 159 0.42 19.74 -7.19
N VAL A 160 -0.21 18.57 -7.31
CA VAL A 160 -1.13 18.22 -8.40
C VAL A 160 -2.28 19.22 -8.46
N ARG A 161 -2.91 19.51 -7.31
CA ARG A 161 -4.03 20.46 -7.24
C ARG A 161 -3.63 21.86 -7.75
N ARG A 162 -2.44 22.35 -7.36
CA ARG A 162 -1.91 23.64 -7.84
C ARG A 162 -1.61 23.61 -9.34
N PHE A 163 -1.05 22.51 -9.83
CA PHE A 163 -0.78 22.33 -11.25
C PHE A 163 -2.06 22.34 -12.09
N THR A 164 -3.09 21.58 -11.68
CA THR A 164 -4.38 21.54 -12.38
C THR A 164 -5.06 22.91 -12.37
N ALA A 165 -5.00 23.63 -11.24
CA ALA A 165 -5.53 25.00 -11.15
C ALA A 165 -4.86 25.97 -12.14
N LEU A 166 -3.57 25.76 -12.48
CA LEU A 166 -2.82 26.61 -13.40
C LEU A 166 -2.97 26.22 -14.89
N ARG A 167 -3.27 24.96 -15.21
CA ARG A 167 -3.52 24.53 -16.60
C ARG A 167 -4.94 24.83 -17.09
N GLY A 168 -5.88 25.08 -16.18
CA GLY A 168 -7.30 25.14 -16.50
C GLY A 168 -7.90 23.73 -16.69
N PRO A 169 -9.24 23.60 -16.75
CA PRO A 169 -9.87 22.32 -17.06
C PRO A 169 -9.48 21.89 -18.48
N SER A 170 -9.04 20.64 -18.61
CA SER A 170 -8.80 19.96 -19.89
C SER A 170 -10.10 19.63 -20.60
#